data_AF-A0AAU6HKH6-F1
#
_entry.id   AF-A0AAU6HKH6-F1
#
_cell.length_a   1.000
_cell.length_b   1.000
_cell.length_c   1.000
_cell.angle_alpha   90.00
_cell.angle_beta   90.00
_cell.angle_gamma   90.00
#
_symmetry.space_group_name_H-M   'P 1'
#
loop_
_entity.id
_entity.type
_entity.pdbx_description
1 polymer ?
#
loop_
_entity_poly.entity_id
_entity_poly.type
_entity_poly.pdbx_seq_one_letter_code
_entity_poly.pdbx_strand_id
1 'polypeptide(L)' 'MSSPRRVCPVCTREIAVVGGRFARHDPPGRRTVLELISCPGSRRIAPMMAPAEKLFDPEEPPMPGQQPLF' A
#
# COMPACT_ATOMS: atom_id res chain seq x y z
N MET A 1 -12.14 7.40 1.43
CA MET A 1 -11.39 6.15 1.71
C MET A 1 -9.99 6.51 2.16
N SER A 2 -9.50 5.92 3.27
CA SER A 2 -8.13 6.13 3.74
C SER A 2 -7.19 5.15 3.04
N SER A 3 -5.98 5.59 2.67
CA SER A 3 -4.97 4.68 2.13
C SER A 3 -4.56 3.63 3.17
N PRO A 4 -4.31 2.37 2.76
CA PRO A 4 -3.78 1.35 3.67
C PRO A 4 -2.51 1.82 4.37
N ARG A 5 -2.34 1.51 5.65
CA ARG A 5 -1.15 1.89 6.43
C ARG A 5 -0.31 0.66 6.77
N ARG A 6 1.01 0.82 6.86
CA ARG A 6 1.96 -0.24 7.23
C ARG A 6 3.08 0.31 8.09
N VAL A 7 3.67 -0.57 8.90
CA VAL A 7 4.87 -0.26 9.68
C VAL A 7 6.05 -0.07 8.74
N CYS A 8 6.68 1.10 8.77
CA CYS A 8 7.91 1.37 8.03
C CYS A 8 9.04 0.46 8.57
N PRO A 9 9.76 -0.29 7.73
CA PRO A 9 10.81 -1.21 8.19
C PRO A 9 12.06 -0.49 8.71
N VAL A 10 12.14 0.83 8.56
CA VAL A 10 13.28 1.64 9.00
C VAL A 10 12.99 2.37 10.30
N CYS A 11 11.82 3.02 10.40
CA CYS A 11 11.49 3.90 11.53
C CYS A 11 10.31 3.42 12.38
N THR A 12 9.76 2.24 12.06
CA THR A 12 8.67 1.55 12.77
C THR A 12 7.34 2.31 12.94
N ARG A 13 7.20 3.51 12.36
CA ARG A 13 5.92 4.24 12.34
C ARG A 13 4.93 3.63 11.36
N GLU A 14 3.65 3.82 11.65
CA GLU A 14 2.57 3.53 10.70
C GLU A 14 2.48 4.61 9.60
N ILE A 15 2.85 4.23 8.39
CA ILE A 15 2.92 5.09 7.23
C ILE A 15 1.91 4.63 6.17
N ALA A 16 1.25 5.58 5.51
CA ALA A 16 0.37 5.31 4.39
C ALA A 16 1.13 4.65 3.23
N VAL A 17 0.49 3.69 2.57
CA VAL A 17 0.98 3.00 1.38
C VAL A 17 0.14 3.44 0.19
N VAL A 18 0.79 4.00 -0.82
CA VAL A 18 0.15 4.51 -2.04
C VAL A 18 0.87 3.90 -3.24
N GLY A 19 0.13 3.25 -4.15
CA GLY A 19 0.72 2.56 -5.29
C GLY A 19 1.75 1.49 -4.89
N GLY A 20 1.51 0.78 -3.77
CA GLY A 20 2.41 -0.25 -3.25
C GLY A 20 3.70 0.27 -2.62
N ARG A 21 3.82 1.56 -2.32
CA ARG A 21 5.02 2.17 -1.71
C ARG A 21 4.70 2.98 -0.47
N PHE A 22 5.62 3.00 0.49
CA PHE A 22 5.51 3.89 1.66
C PHE A 22 5.55 5.36 1.24
N ALA A 23 4.60 6.16 1.73
CA ALA A 23 4.61 7.60 1.57
C ALA A 23 5.90 8.22 2.14
N ARG A 24 6.29 9.39 1.60
CA ARG A 24 7.41 10.17 2.17
C ARG A 24 7.05 10.58 3.58
N HIS A 25 7.99 10.42 4.51
CA HIS A 25 7.80 10.75 5.91
C HIS A 25 9.15 11.09 6.56
N ASP A 26 9.09 11.74 7.71
CA ASP A 26 10.28 12.14 8.45
C ASP A 26 10.99 10.94 9.10
N PRO A 27 12.32 11.00 9.25
CA PRO A 27 13.07 10.02 10.04
C PRO A 27 12.62 9.97 11.51
N PRO A 28 12.98 8.91 12.26
CA PRO A 28 12.71 8.81 13.69
C PRO A 28 13.40 9.95 14.47
N GLY A 29 12.82 10.32 15.61
CA GLY A 29 13.35 11.39 16.47
C GLY A 29 12.81 12.78 16.16
N ARG A 30 13.24 13.75 16.99
CA ARG A 30 12.92 15.17 16.85
C ARG A 30 13.84 15.78 15.79
N ARG A 31 13.30 16.62 14.90
CA ARG A 31 14.13 17.34 13.93
C ARG A 31 15.14 18.21 14.68
N THR A 32 16.43 17.91 14.56
CA THR A 32 17.54 18.66 15.18
C THR A 32 18.12 19.72 14.25
N VAL A 33 17.85 19.60 12.95
CA VAL A 33 18.35 20.48 11.88
C VAL A 33 17.16 20.87 11.00
N LEU A 34 17.19 22.07 10.41
CA LEU A 34 16.16 22.58 9.49
C LEU A 34 16.17 21.90 8.10
N GLU A 35 16.99 20.87 7.94
CA GLU A 35 17.11 20.13 6.69
C GLU A 35 15.91 19.20 6.47
N LEU A 36 15.35 19.22 5.25
CA LEU A 36 14.21 18.39 4.86
C LEU A 36 14.67 16.99 4.45
N ILE A 37 15.08 16.21 5.45
CA ILE A 37 15.55 14.84 5.26
C ILE A 37 14.35 13.87 5.30
N SER A 38 14.23 13.00 4.30
CA SER A 38 13.24 11.91 4.31
C SER A 38 13.78 10.69 5.05
N CYS A 39 12.91 9.94 5.73
CA CYS A 39 13.26 8.63 6.25
C CYS A 39 13.77 7.73 5.09
N PRO A 40 14.84 6.94 5.26
CA PRO A 40 15.32 5.99 4.25
C PRO A 40 14.30 4.92 3.82
N GLY A 41 13.23 4.73 4.60
CA GLY A 41 12.10 3.87 4.26
C GLY A 41 11.10 4.51 3.28
N SER A 42 11.18 5.82 3.06
CA SER A 42 10.32 6.55 2.14
C SER A 42 10.41 5.97 0.73
N ARG A 43 9.28 5.80 0.06
CA ARG A 43 9.14 5.26 -1.31
C ARG A 43 9.66 3.82 -1.50
N ARG A 44 10.10 3.13 -0.45
CA ARG A 44 10.34 1.68 -0.53
C ARG A 44 9.05 0.97 -0.85
N ILE A 45 9.18 -0.17 -1.53
CA ILE A 45 8.05 -1.06 -1.79
C ILE A 45 7.54 -1.56 -0.44
N ALA A 46 6.24 -1.38 -0.21
CA ALA A 46 5.58 -1.96 0.95
C ALA A 46 5.35 -3.45 0.68
N PRO A 47 5.44 -4.32 1.69
CA PRO A 47 5.04 -5.72 1.55
C PRO A 47 3.65 -5.79 0.93
N MET A 48 3.53 -6.60 -0.13
CA MET A 48 2.26 -6.77 -0.84
C MET A 48 1.22 -7.26 0.16
N MET A 49 0.02 -6.67 0.14
CA MET A 49 -1.09 -7.26 0.89
C MET A 49 -1.35 -8.66 0.35
N ALA A 50 -2.02 -9.50 1.15
CA ALA A 50 -2.71 -10.66 0.58
C ALA A 50 -3.44 -10.19 -0.70
N PRO A 51 -3.42 -11.00 -1.78
CA PRO A 51 -4.09 -10.63 -3.02
C PRO A 51 -5.50 -10.15 -2.69
N ALA A 52 -5.92 -9.06 -3.33
CA ALA A 52 -7.29 -8.60 -3.20
C ALA A 52 -8.23 -9.80 -3.44
N GLU A 53 -9.31 -9.88 -2.68
CA GLU A 53 -10.33 -10.91 -2.91
C GLU A 53 -10.67 -10.92 -4.40
N LYS A 54 -10.66 -12.12 -5.00
CA LYS A 54 -10.98 -12.26 -6.41
C LYS A 54 -12.37 -11.66 -6.62
N LEU A 55 -12.47 -10.68 -7.51
CA LEU A 55 -13.76 -10.05 -7.81
C LEU A 55 -14.69 -11.01 -8.57
N PHE A 56 -14.10 -11.97 -9.29
CA PHE A 56 -14.78 -13.02 -10.03
C PHE A 56 -14.02 -14.33 -9.84
N ASP A 57 -14.75 -15.41 -9.60
CA ASP A 57 -14.18 -16.75 -9.69
C ASP A 57 -14.28 -17.22 -11.14
N PRO A 58 -13.15 -17.50 -11.83
CA PRO A 58 -13.17 -17.98 -13.20
C PRO A 58 -13.84 -19.36 -13.36
N GLU A 59 -14.02 -20.12 -12.27
CA GLU A 59 -14.73 -21.40 -12.30
C GLU A 59 -16.22 -21.27 -11.97
N GLU A 60 -16.70 -20.08 -11.61
CA GLU A 60 -18.11 -19.86 -11.33
C GLU A 60 -18.93 -19.90 -12.63
N PRO A 61 -19.99 -20.72 -12.70
CA PRO A 61 -20.82 -20.80 -13.89
C PRO A 61 -21.49 -19.46 -14.17
N PRO A 62 -21.75 -19.13 -15.46
CA PRO A 62 -22.41 -17.90 -15.82
C PRO A 62 -23.81 -17.83 -15.18
N MET A 63 -24.14 -16.67 -14.62
CA MET A 63 -25.47 -16.44 -14.07
C MET A 63 -26.52 -16.41 -15.20
N PRO A 64 -27.78 -16.82 -14.94
CA PRO A 64 -28.85 -16.71 -15.93
C PRO A 64 -28.98 -15.28 -16.47
N GLY A 65 -28.86 -15.11 -17.79
CA GLY A 65 -28.91 -13.81 -18.46
C GLY A 65 -27.56 -13.11 -18.65
N GLN A 66 -26.45 -13.70 -18.20
CA GLN A 66 -25.11 -13.18 -18.43
C GLN A 66 -24.70 -13.37 -19.91
N GLN A 67 -24.40 -12.28 -20.61
CA GLN A 67 -23.95 -12.34 -22.00
C GLN A 67 -22.46 -12.72 -22.09
N PRO A 68 -22.06 -13.56 -23.07
CA PRO A 68 -20.65 -13.83 -23.31
C PRO A 68 -19.94 -12.55 -23.73
N LEU A 69 -18.79 -12.30 -23.11
CA LEU A 69 -17.85 -11.30 -23.61
C LEU A 69 -17.04 -12.01 -24.70
N PHE A 70 -17.34 -11.67 -25.96
CA PHE A 70 -16.76 -12.16 -27.22
C PHE A 70 -17.24 -13.53 -27.70
#